data_AF-A0A9D4UY39-F1
#
_entry.id   AF-A0A9D4UY39-F1
#
_cell.length_a   1.000
_cell.length_b   1.000
_cell.length_c   1.000
_cell.angle_alpha   90.00
_cell.angle_beta   90.00
_cell.angle_gamma   90.00
#
_symmetry.space_group_name_H-M   'P 1'
#
loop_
_entity.id
_entity.type
_entity.pdbx_description
1 polymer ?
#
loop_
_entity_poly.entity_id
_entity_poly.type
_entity_poly.pdbx_seq_one_letter_code
_entity_poly.pdbx_strand_id
1 'polypeptide(L)'
;MTQLLAVSNLEVLYSDGIFPEKGSPTQWKSETPLMLTHIPGLPPFSSELVSQELRFAGSSNQFVQFVLEVASCAKSRERVLINSLLELEPDAFKSLEAQGITSYAIGPLRTGQTKTEDNALTECLSWRDSQAESSVIYVAFGSFAKLSIEEIQELAVGLEASGSPFLWVIREDALTMEELA
;
A
#
# COMPACT_ATOMS: atom_id res chain seq x y z
N MET A 1 -4.00 -2.71 -7.14
CA MET A 1 -3.26 -1.92 -8.14
C MET A 1 -3.90 -0.55 -8.48
N THR A 2 -4.76 -0.02 -7.60
CA THR A 2 -5.03 1.43 -7.46
C THR A 2 -3.74 2.25 -7.40
N GLN A 3 -2.70 1.72 -6.76
CA GLN A 3 -1.38 2.38 -6.71
C GLN A 3 -0.72 2.51 -8.08
N LEU A 4 -0.72 1.49 -8.95
CA LEU A 4 -0.05 1.61 -10.27
C LEU A 4 -0.82 2.51 -11.24
N LEU A 5 -2.15 2.46 -11.22
CA LEU A 5 -2.99 3.40 -11.96
C LEU A 5 -2.87 4.83 -11.41
N ALA A 6 -2.80 5.00 -10.09
CA ALA A 6 -2.53 6.30 -9.49
C ALA A 6 -1.14 6.78 -9.92
N VAL A 7 -0.13 5.90 -9.88
CA VAL A 7 1.25 6.16 -10.34
C VAL A 7 1.27 6.59 -11.81
N SER A 8 0.63 5.86 -12.72
CA SER A 8 0.63 6.19 -14.15
C SER A 8 -0.09 7.51 -14.46
N ASN A 9 -1.09 7.86 -13.64
CA ASN A 9 -1.84 9.10 -13.73
C ASN A 9 -1.32 10.20 -12.77
N LEU A 10 -0.16 10.03 -12.10
CA LEU A 10 0.36 11.03 -11.17
C LEU A 10 0.60 12.37 -11.84
N GLU A 11 1.11 12.36 -13.07
CA GLU A 11 1.30 13.58 -13.85
C GLU A 11 -0.02 14.32 -14.09
N VAL A 12 -1.13 13.60 -14.31
CA VAL A 12 -2.47 14.21 -14.43
C VAL A 12 -2.89 14.82 -13.10
N LEU A 13 -2.64 14.14 -11.99
CA LEU A 13 -2.95 14.63 -10.65
C LEU A 13 -2.11 15.85 -10.25
N TYR A 14 -0.87 15.94 -10.71
CA TYR A 14 -0.03 17.14 -10.56
C TYR A 14 -0.48 18.26 -11.50
N SER A 15 -0.77 17.98 -12.77
CA SER A 15 -1.20 18.99 -13.76
C SER A 15 -2.53 19.62 -13.39
N ASP A 16 -3.44 18.83 -12.80
CA ASP A 16 -4.75 19.29 -12.36
C ASP A 16 -4.69 20.04 -11.01
N GLY A 17 -3.49 20.17 -10.43
CA GLY A 17 -3.25 20.84 -9.15
C GLY A 17 -3.82 20.11 -7.94
N ILE A 18 -4.13 18.81 -8.10
CA ILE A 18 -4.65 17.95 -7.04
C ILE A 18 -3.52 17.60 -6.07
N PHE A 19 -2.31 17.31 -6.55
CA PHE A 19 -1.13 17.17 -5.70
C PHE A 19 -0.21 18.39 -5.80
N PRO A 20 0.42 18.81 -4.70
CA PRO A 20 1.25 20.01 -4.71
C PRO A 20 2.61 19.74 -5.35
N GLU A 21 2.96 20.44 -6.42
CA GLU A 21 4.37 20.46 -6.89
C GLU A 21 5.31 20.97 -5.80
N LYS A 22 4.88 21.98 -5.02
CA LYS A 22 5.54 22.54 -3.82
C LYS A 22 4.47 23.05 -2.83
N GLY A 23 4.64 22.80 -1.54
CA GLY A 23 3.73 23.27 -0.48
C GLY A 23 2.48 22.40 -0.31
N SER A 24 1.42 22.92 0.30
CA SER A 24 0.12 22.22 0.43
C SER A 24 -0.76 22.46 -0.80
N PRO A 25 -1.54 21.47 -1.28
CA PRO A 25 -2.30 21.63 -2.50
C PRO A 25 -3.40 22.70 -2.35
N THR A 26 -3.49 23.60 -3.31
CA THR A 26 -4.32 24.82 -3.25
C THR A 26 -5.83 24.53 -3.29
N GLN A 27 -6.23 23.34 -3.73
CA GLN A 27 -7.63 22.89 -3.77
C GLN A 27 -8.09 22.21 -2.45
N TRP A 28 -7.15 21.83 -1.57
CA TRP A 28 -7.45 21.11 -0.32
C TRP A 28 -7.66 22.09 0.82
N LYS A 29 -8.45 23.13 0.56
CA LYS A 29 -8.69 24.25 1.49
C LYS A 29 -9.94 24.06 2.34
N SER A 30 -10.62 22.90 2.25
CA SER A 30 -11.78 22.57 3.08
C SER A 30 -11.56 21.26 3.81
N GLU A 31 -12.18 21.11 4.99
CA GLU A 31 -12.23 19.85 5.74
C GLU A 31 -12.93 18.72 4.95
N THR A 32 -13.56 19.03 3.81
CA THR A 32 -14.22 18.04 2.96
C THR A 32 -13.23 17.43 1.96
N PRO A 33 -13.11 16.09 1.91
CA PRO A 33 -12.33 15.39 0.90
C PRO A 33 -12.77 15.72 -0.53
N LEU A 34 -11.80 15.84 -1.44
CA LEU A 34 -12.07 16.03 -2.86
C LEU A 34 -12.51 14.71 -3.48
N MET A 35 -13.59 14.71 -4.26
CA MET A 35 -13.96 13.54 -5.06
C MET A 35 -13.20 13.56 -6.39
N LEU A 36 -12.38 12.54 -6.62
CA LEU A 36 -11.59 12.38 -7.84
C LEU A 36 -12.41 11.57 -8.86
N THR A 37 -12.97 12.25 -9.86
CA THR A 37 -13.93 11.65 -10.82
C THR A 37 -13.36 11.37 -12.21
N HIS A 38 -12.20 11.93 -12.55
CA HIS A 38 -11.68 11.96 -13.92
C HIS A 38 -10.39 11.15 -14.13
N ILE A 39 -10.02 10.25 -13.22
CA ILE A 39 -8.81 9.43 -13.39
C ILE A 39 -9.10 8.25 -14.34
N PRO A 40 -8.43 8.15 -15.50
CA PRO A 40 -8.63 7.05 -16.42
C PRO A 40 -8.37 5.68 -15.78
N GLY A 41 -9.36 4.77 -15.86
CA GLY A 41 -9.26 3.41 -15.33
C GLY A 41 -9.57 3.26 -13.85
N LEU A 42 -9.98 4.34 -13.15
CA LEU A 42 -10.45 4.28 -11.77
C LEU A 42 -11.89 4.78 -11.66
N PRO A 43 -12.74 4.13 -10.83
CA PRO A 43 -14.03 4.68 -10.47
C PRO A 43 -13.84 5.94 -9.62
N PRO A 44 -14.84 6.84 -9.51
CA PRO A 44 -14.75 7.99 -8.62
C PRO A 44 -14.40 7.61 -7.18
N PHE A 45 -13.45 8.31 -6.56
CA PHE A 45 -13.01 7.99 -5.20
C PHE A 45 -12.62 9.22 -4.38
N SER A 46 -12.74 9.11 -3.06
CA SER A 46 -12.33 10.18 -2.13
C SER A 46 -10.81 10.34 -2.16
N SER A 47 -10.37 11.59 -2.17
CA SER A 47 -8.96 11.93 -2.11
C SER A 47 -8.27 11.45 -0.82
N GLU A 48 -9.03 11.09 0.22
CA GLU A 48 -8.50 10.44 1.44
C GLU A 48 -7.89 9.06 1.19
N LEU A 49 -8.31 8.37 0.13
CA LEU A 49 -7.75 7.07 -0.26
C LEU A 49 -6.37 7.21 -0.92
N VAL A 50 -5.92 8.45 -1.18
CA VAL A 50 -4.54 8.73 -1.56
C VAL A 50 -3.68 8.81 -0.29
N SER A 51 -2.47 8.23 -0.35
CA SER A 51 -1.52 8.29 0.77
C SER A 51 -1.21 9.74 1.18
N GLN A 52 -0.98 9.95 2.48
CA GLN A 52 -0.71 11.29 3.00
C GLN A 52 0.56 11.90 2.39
N GLU A 53 1.56 11.07 2.07
CA GLU A 53 2.82 11.49 1.46
C GLU A 53 2.57 12.13 0.08
N LEU A 54 1.77 11.48 -0.77
CA LEU A 54 1.41 12.00 -2.09
C LEU A 54 0.56 13.29 -1.98
N ARG A 55 -0.27 13.38 -0.93
CA ARG A 55 -1.13 14.55 -0.70
C ARG A 55 -0.38 15.77 -0.17
N PHE A 56 0.58 15.57 0.73
CA PHE A 56 1.10 16.65 1.58
C PHE A 56 2.61 16.82 1.54
N ALA A 57 3.39 15.79 1.18
CA ALA A 57 4.84 15.83 1.32
C ALA A 57 5.56 16.50 0.14
N GLY A 58 4.84 16.78 -0.95
CA GLY A 58 5.36 17.46 -2.14
C GLY A 58 6.40 16.66 -2.93
N SER A 59 6.84 17.20 -4.07
CA SER A 59 7.76 16.53 -5.01
C SER A 59 9.19 16.27 -4.49
N SER A 60 9.57 16.86 -3.34
CA SER A 60 10.87 16.65 -2.69
C SER A 60 10.90 15.46 -1.72
N ASN A 61 9.75 14.88 -1.39
CA ASN A 61 9.70 13.70 -0.54
C ASN A 61 10.22 12.47 -1.30
N GLN A 62 11.07 11.66 -0.65
CA GLN A 62 11.74 10.52 -1.28
C GLN A 62 10.77 9.44 -1.77
N PHE A 63 9.69 9.18 -1.03
CA PHE A 63 8.65 8.24 -1.47
C PHE A 63 7.94 8.78 -2.71
N VAL A 64 7.55 10.06 -2.71
CA VAL A 64 6.93 10.72 -3.85
C VAL A 64 7.84 10.67 -5.09
N GLN A 65 9.14 10.96 -4.94
CA GLN A 65 10.11 10.86 -6.04
C GLN A 65 10.25 9.44 -6.58
N PHE A 66 10.33 8.45 -5.71
CA PHE A 66 10.38 7.04 -6.12
C PHE A 66 9.14 6.66 -6.94
N VAL A 67 7.95 7.06 -6.47
CA VAL A 67 6.68 6.77 -7.16
C VAL A 67 6.63 7.48 -8.52
N LEU A 68 7.07 8.74 -8.61
CA LEU A 68 7.16 9.48 -9.89
C LEU A 68 8.17 8.85 -10.86
N GLU A 69 9.31 8.38 -10.36
CA GLU A 69 10.32 7.70 -11.18
C GLU A 69 9.78 6.38 -11.74
N VAL A 70 9.05 5.60 -10.94
CA VAL A 70 8.36 4.39 -11.39
C VAL A 70 7.34 4.70 -12.48
N ALA A 71 6.55 5.78 -12.34
CA ALA A 71 5.59 6.22 -13.36
C ALA A 71 6.28 6.55 -14.69
N SER A 72 7.34 7.37 -14.63
CA SER A 72 8.11 7.78 -15.79
C SER A 72 8.80 6.59 -16.46
N CYS A 73 9.36 5.68 -15.67
CA CYS A 73 9.90 4.43 -16.17
C CYS A 73 8.81 3.61 -16.88
N ALA A 74 7.63 3.42 -16.31
CA ALA A 74 6.58 2.62 -16.95
C ALA A 74 6.22 3.11 -18.36
N LYS A 75 6.17 4.44 -18.57
CA LYS A 75 5.85 5.05 -19.89
C LYS A 75 6.97 4.90 -20.93
N SER A 76 8.22 4.73 -20.50
CA SER A 76 9.39 4.68 -21.38
C SER A 76 9.86 3.26 -21.72
N ARG A 77 9.18 2.23 -21.21
CA ARG A 77 9.57 0.82 -21.40
C ARG A 77 8.71 0.16 -22.46
N GLU A 78 9.30 -0.79 -23.17
CA GLU A 78 8.57 -1.61 -24.16
C GLU A 78 7.46 -2.42 -23.48
N ARG A 79 7.72 -2.92 -22.27
CA ARG A 79 6.80 -3.80 -21.53
C ARG A 79 6.90 -3.56 -20.04
N VAL A 80 5.76 -3.58 -19.37
CA VAL A 80 5.66 -3.48 -17.90
C VAL A 80 5.09 -4.78 -17.36
N LEU A 81 5.83 -5.44 -16.47
CA LEU A 81 5.36 -6.64 -15.78
C LEU A 81 4.70 -6.24 -14.46
N ILE A 82 3.46 -6.68 -14.25
CA ILE A 82 2.65 -6.33 -13.08
C ILE A 82 2.36 -7.61 -12.31
N ASN A 83 2.78 -7.64 -11.04
CA ASN A 83 2.43 -8.72 -10.12
C ASN A 83 0.96 -8.58 -9.67
N SER A 84 0.04 -8.84 -10.60
CA SER A 84 -1.40 -8.93 -10.38
C SER A 84 -2.01 -9.96 -11.33
N LEU A 85 -3.32 -10.15 -11.24
CA LEU A 85 -4.16 -10.95 -12.12
C LEU A 85 -5.00 -10.04 -13.00
N LEU A 86 -5.11 -10.35 -14.29
CA LEU A 86 -5.91 -9.56 -15.22
C LEU A 86 -7.40 -9.58 -14.84
N GLU A 87 -7.88 -10.73 -14.35
CA GLU A 87 -9.27 -10.97 -13.95
C GLU A 87 -9.69 -10.16 -12.74
N LEU A 88 -8.74 -9.87 -11.84
CA LEU A 88 -9.00 -9.07 -10.65
C LEU A 88 -9.20 -7.59 -11.00
N GLU A 89 -8.52 -7.13 -12.05
CA GLU A 89 -8.26 -5.71 -12.30
C GLU A 89 -8.34 -5.31 -13.80
N PRO A 90 -9.36 -5.76 -14.55
CA PRO A 90 -9.36 -5.66 -16.02
C PRO A 90 -9.34 -4.22 -16.54
N ASP A 91 -10.02 -3.30 -15.87
CA ASP A 91 -10.12 -1.90 -16.34
C ASP A 91 -8.82 -1.12 -16.18
N ALA A 92 -7.95 -1.55 -15.27
CA ALA A 92 -6.64 -0.98 -15.10
C ALA A 92 -5.71 -1.31 -16.27
N PHE A 93 -5.68 -2.57 -16.69
CA PHE A 93 -4.89 -2.99 -17.84
C PHE A 93 -5.37 -2.33 -19.13
N LYS A 94 -6.70 -2.20 -19.33
CA LYS A 94 -7.26 -1.44 -20.46
C LYS A 94 -6.86 0.04 -20.44
N SER A 95 -6.86 0.66 -19.26
CA SER A 95 -6.45 2.06 -19.12
C SER A 95 -4.96 2.25 -19.43
N LEU A 96 -4.10 1.35 -18.97
CA LEU A 96 -2.68 1.36 -19.32
C LEU A 96 -2.46 1.18 -20.83
N GLU A 97 -3.18 0.26 -21.46
CA GLU A 97 -3.14 0.05 -22.91
C GLU A 97 -3.58 1.31 -23.68
N ALA A 98 -4.66 1.97 -23.25
CA ALA A 98 -5.12 3.23 -23.83
C ALA A 98 -4.10 4.38 -23.68
N GLN A 99 -3.23 4.31 -22.66
CA GLN A 99 -2.10 5.23 -22.46
C GLN A 99 -0.84 4.83 -23.24
N GLY A 100 -0.90 3.76 -24.04
CA GLY A 100 0.23 3.24 -24.81
C GLY A 100 1.20 2.38 -23.99
N ILE A 101 0.84 1.99 -22.76
CA ILE A 101 1.68 1.17 -21.89
C ILE A 101 1.31 -0.30 -22.10
N THR A 102 2.20 -1.04 -22.76
CA THR A 102 2.04 -2.49 -22.92
C THR A 102 2.36 -3.18 -21.60
N SER A 103 1.36 -3.77 -20.96
CA SER A 103 1.50 -4.38 -19.63
C SER A 103 1.05 -5.84 -19.57
N TYR A 104 1.69 -6.64 -18.71
CA TYR A 104 1.40 -8.06 -18.55
C TYR A 104 1.17 -8.40 -17.08
N ALA A 105 0.02 -9.00 -16.78
CA ALA A 105 -0.26 -9.62 -15.50
C ALA A 105 0.58 -10.91 -15.37
N ILE A 106 1.49 -10.94 -14.40
CA ILE A 106 2.34 -12.11 -14.11
C ILE A 106 2.14 -12.66 -12.68
N GLY A 107 1.13 -12.16 -11.98
CA GLY A 107 0.86 -12.49 -10.60
C GLY A 107 -0.14 -13.65 -10.40
N PRO A 108 -0.35 -14.07 -9.15
CA PRO A 108 0.45 -13.71 -7.98
C PRO A 108 1.82 -14.41 -8.02
N LEU A 109 2.90 -13.64 -8.02
CA LEU A 109 4.25 -14.16 -7.91
C LEU A 109 4.46 -14.72 -6.50
N ARG A 110 4.92 -15.97 -6.43
CA ARG A 110 5.29 -16.60 -5.17
C ARG A 110 6.70 -16.14 -4.81
N THR A 111 6.80 -15.07 -4.03
CA THR A 111 8.06 -14.59 -3.47
C THR A 111 8.38 -15.33 -2.17
N GLY A 112 9.65 -15.69 -1.93
CA GLY A 112 10.09 -16.18 -0.61
C GLY A 112 10.24 -17.70 -0.44
N GLN A 113 10.41 -18.49 -1.52
CA GLN A 113 10.91 -19.88 -1.37
C GLN A 113 12.43 -19.90 -1.11
N THR A 114 12.89 -19.22 -0.07
CA THR A 114 14.15 -19.61 0.56
C THR A 114 13.79 -20.72 1.54
N LYS A 115 14.37 -21.90 1.37
CA LYS A 115 14.36 -22.92 2.43
C LYS A 115 15.14 -22.35 3.61
N THR A 116 14.47 -21.57 4.44
CA THR A 116 15.01 -21.17 5.72
C THR A 116 14.59 -22.24 6.71
N GLU A 117 15.57 -22.98 7.22
CA GLU A 117 15.43 -23.78 8.45
C GLU A 117 15.28 -22.81 9.64
N ASP A 118 14.21 -22.01 9.59
CA ASP A 118 13.89 -21.07 10.66
C ASP A 118 12.99 -21.81 11.65
N ASN A 119 13.56 -22.12 12.82
CA ASN A 119 12.84 -22.79 13.90
C ASN A 119 11.62 -21.98 14.32
N ALA A 120 11.69 -20.64 14.30
CA ALA A 120 10.55 -19.79 14.67
C ALA A 120 9.38 -19.94 13.70
N LEU A 121 9.65 -20.03 12.39
CA LEU A 121 8.61 -20.29 11.39
C LEU A 121 7.98 -21.67 11.59
N THR A 122 8.80 -22.67 11.89
CA THR A 122 8.34 -24.05 12.13
C THR A 122 7.44 -24.13 13.37
N GLU A 123 7.81 -23.45 14.44
CA GLU A 123 7.01 -23.34 15.67
C GLU A 123 5.69 -22.60 15.41
N CYS A 124 5.72 -21.48 14.68
CA CYS A 124 4.52 -20.72 14.33
C CYS A 124 3.54 -21.55 13.49
N LEU A 125 4.05 -22.28 12.49
CA LEU A 125 3.22 -23.16 11.65
C LEU A 125 2.65 -24.33 12.46
N SER A 126 3.46 -24.94 13.33
CA SER A 126 3.00 -26.03 14.20
C SER A 126 1.92 -25.56 15.18
N TRP A 127 2.10 -24.38 15.78
CA TRP A 127 1.08 -23.75 16.64
C TRP A 127 -0.20 -23.49 15.85
N ARG A 128 -0.12 -22.93 14.64
CA ARG A 128 -1.29 -22.67 13.79
C ARG A 128 -2.02 -23.96 13.44
N ASP A 129 -1.29 -25.02 13.10
CA ASP A 129 -1.86 -26.31 12.72
C ASP A 129 -2.58 -27.03 13.88
N SER A 130 -2.35 -26.58 15.13
CA SER A 130 -3.09 -27.05 16.31
C SER A 130 -4.42 -26.32 16.56
N GLN A 131 -4.67 -25.20 15.85
CA GLN A 131 -5.89 -24.41 15.99
C GLN A 131 -7.01 -24.95 15.09
N ALA A 132 -8.26 -24.53 15.35
CA ALA A 132 -9.37 -24.88 14.48
C ALA A 132 -9.23 -24.23 13.09
N GLU A 133 -9.83 -24.85 12.08
CA GLU A 133 -9.82 -24.32 10.73
C GLU A 133 -10.48 -22.93 10.70
N SER A 134 -9.83 -21.98 10.01
CA SER A 134 -10.29 -20.59 9.87
C SER A 134 -10.55 -19.86 11.20
N SER A 135 -9.88 -20.24 12.30
CA SER A 135 -10.07 -19.61 13.61
C SER A 135 -9.00 -18.61 14.03
N VAL A 136 -7.85 -18.58 13.33
CA VAL A 136 -6.70 -17.76 13.70
C VAL A 136 -6.73 -16.41 13.00
N ILE A 137 -6.56 -15.33 13.76
CA ILE A 137 -6.39 -13.98 13.22
C ILE A 137 -4.90 -13.76 12.89
N TYR A 138 -4.58 -13.41 11.65
CA TYR A 138 -3.24 -12.95 11.28
C TYR A 138 -3.18 -11.42 11.21
N VAL A 139 -2.22 -10.83 11.92
CA VAL A 139 -2.04 -9.39 12.01
C VAL A 139 -0.63 -9.01 11.57
N ALA A 140 -0.52 -8.22 10.51
CA ALA A 140 0.73 -7.64 10.06
C ALA A 140 0.48 -6.33 9.29
N PHE A 141 1.27 -5.30 9.59
CA PHE A 141 1.19 -3.98 8.94
C PHE A 141 2.29 -3.77 7.88
N GLY A 142 2.99 -4.85 7.51
CA GLY A 142 4.11 -4.81 6.58
C GLY A 142 5.36 -4.15 7.15
N SER A 143 6.37 -3.98 6.30
CA SER A 143 7.70 -3.46 6.69
C SER A 143 7.78 -1.94 6.76
N PHE A 144 6.80 -1.21 6.20
CA PHE A 144 6.84 0.25 6.08
C PHE A 144 6.01 0.98 7.12
N ALA A 145 4.87 0.42 7.52
CA ALA A 145 4.01 1.05 8.51
C ALA A 145 4.69 1.04 9.89
N LYS A 146 4.48 2.12 10.65
CA LYS A 146 4.85 2.25 12.06
C LYS A 146 3.59 2.64 12.81
N LEU A 147 3.21 1.82 13.77
CA LEU A 147 2.12 2.12 14.69
C LEU A 147 2.69 2.87 15.90
N SER A 148 1.91 3.80 16.45
CA SER A 148 2.23 4.40 17.74
C SER A 148 2.08 3.37 18.86
N ILE A 149 2.68 3.65 20.03
CA ILE A 149 2.55 2.78 21.20
C ILE A 149 1.08 2.66 21.62
N GLU A 150 0.33 3.76 21.54
CA GLU A 150 -1.10 3.80 21.85
C GLU A 150 -1.91 2.92 20.87
N GLU A 151 -1.61 2.99 19.57
CA GLU A 151 -2.26 2.14 18.56
C GLU A 151 -1.96 0.64 18.79
N ILE A 152 -0.72 0.32 19.17
CA ILE A 152 -0.32 -1.05 19.53
C ILE A 152 -1.07 -1.53 20.78
N GLN A 153 -1.18 -0.68 21.80
CA GLN A 153 -1.90 -1.01 23.04
C GLN A 153 -3.38 -1.26 22.79
N GLU A 154 -4.05 -0.36 22.06
CA GLU A 154 -5.47 -0.52 21.73
C GLU A 154 -5.71 -1.76 20.86
N LEU A 155 -4.81 -2.05 19.92
CA LEU A 155 -4.89 -3.28 19.12
C LEU A 155 -4.70 -4.54 19.99
N ALA A 156 -3.78 -4.51 20.96
CA ALA A 156 -3.58 -5.61 21.89
C ALA A 156 -4.83 -5.87 22.75
N VAL A 157 -5.45 -4.80 23.28
CA VAL A 157 -6.72 -4.89 24.03
C VAL A 157 -7.83 -5.47 23.16
N GLY A 158 -7.94 -5.02 21.90
CA GLY A 158 -8.94 -5.54 20.96
C GLY A 158 -8.74 -7.03 20.62
N LEU A 159 -7.49 -7.45 20.43
CA LEU A 159 -7.14 -8.85 20.18
C LEU A 159 -7.45 -9.72 21.39
N GLU A 160 -7.11 -9.29 22.61
CA GLU A 160 -7.45 -9.99 23.85
C GLU A 160 -8.97 -10.13 24.02
N ALA A 161 -9.72 -9.03 23.83
CA ALA A 161 -11.17 -9.02 23.94
C ALA A 161 -11.87 -9.90 22.89
N SER A 162 -11.23 -10.17 21.74
CA SER A 162 -11.79 -11.03 20.69
C SER A 162 -11.90 -12.50 21.11
N GLY A 163 -11.15 -12.93 22.13
CA GLY A 163 -11.07 -14.32 22.56
C GLY A 163 -10.57 -15.30 21.48
N SER A 164 -10.10 -14.80 20.34
CA SER A 164 -9.65 -15.60 19.20
C SER A 164 -8.14 -15.82 19.26
N PRO A 165 -7.62 -16.99 18.87
CA PRO A 165 -6.18 -17.18 18.72
C PRO A 165 -5.66 -16.25 17.61
N PHE A 166 -4.49 -15.65 17.82
CA PHE A 166 -3.90 -14.73 16.85
C PHE A 166 -2.40 -14.92 16.66
N LEU A 167 -1.93 -14.61 15.45
CA LEU A 167 -0.52 -14.45 15.09
C LEU A 167 -0.29 -13.00 14.72
N TRP A 168 0.50 -12.29 15.50
CA TRP A 168 0.78 -10.87 15.28
C TRP A 168 2.27 -10.64 15.05
N VAL A 169 2.60 -10.12 13.88
CA VAL A 169 3.96 -9.66 13.56
C VAL A 169 4.17 -8.27 14.14
N ILE A 170 4.91 -8.20 15.24
CA ILE A 170 5.34 -6.95 15.88
C ILE A 170 6.82 -6.72 15.57
N ARG A 171 7.17 -5.49 15.19
CA ARG A 171 8.56 -5.13 14.96
C ARG A 171 9.23 -4.77 16.28
N GLU A 172 10.49 -5.13 16.44
CA GLU A 172 11.26 -4.80 17.65
C GLU A 172 11.32 -3.28 17.90
N ASP A 173 11.51 -2.49 16.83
CA ASP A 173 11.55 -1.02 16.90
C ASP A 173 10.19 -0.36 17.19
N ALA A 174 9.10 -1.13 17.17
CA ALA A 174 7.77 -0.66 17.57
C ALA A 174 7.56 -0.73 19.09
N LEU A 175 8.43 -1.45 19.81
CA LEU A 175 8.33 -1.69 21.26
C LEU A 175 9.47 -1.04 22.07
N THR A 176 10.46 -0.45 21.40
CA THR A 176 11.54 0.28 22.07
C THR A 176 11.01 1.59 22.66
N MET A 177 10.79 1.59 23.97
CA MET A 177 10.54 2.77 24.80
C MET A 177 11.85 3.55 25.01
N GLU A 178 12.25 4.37 24.04
CA GLU A 178 13.34 5.38 24.13
C GLU A 178 13.30 6.19 22.82
N GLU A 179 13.17 7.52 22.70
CA GLU A 179 13.04 8.66 23.61
C GLU A 179 12.32 9.78 22.82
N LEU A 180 11.44 10.54 23.47
CA LEU A 180 11.40 12.00 23.29
C LEU A 180 11.00 12.61 24.64
N ALA A 181 12.01 12.75 25.49
CA ALA A 181 12.10 13.86 26.44
C ALA A 181 12.44 15.15 25.68
#